data_AF-A0A820M707-F1
#
_entry.id   AF-A0A820M707-F1
#
_cell.length_a   1.000
_cell.length_b   1.000
_cell.length_c   1.000
_cell.angle_alpha   90.00
_cell.angle_beta   90.00
_cell.angle_gamma   90.00
#
_symmetry.space_group_name_H-M   'P 1'
#
loop_
_entity.id
_entity.type
_entity.pdbx_description
1 polymer ?
#
loop_
_entity_poly.entity_id
_entity_poly.type
_entity_poly.pdbx_seq_one_letter_code
_entity_poly.pdbx_strand_id
1 'polypeptide(L)'
;MVQDSNTATTPDKASTTATGDLSSDEKRKKVGNYVILKTIGEGSFAKVRLGVHLITEMRVAVKVINKREVFKRNYLRANLRREAS
;
A
#
# COMPACT_ATOMS: atom_id res chain seq x y z
N MET A 1 -16.83 -61.08 12.20
CA MET A 1 -16.13 -61.30 13.47
C MET A 1 -14.65 -61.25 13.12
N VAL A 2 -13.89 -60.17 13.29
CA VAL A 2 -13.99 -58.98 14.15
C VAL A 2 -13.42 -57.80 13.33
N GLN A 3 -13.87 -56.59 13.66
CA GLN A 3 -13.28 -55.29 13.28
C GLN A 3 -11.85 -55.17 13.83
N ASP A 4 -11.05 -54.21 13.35
CA ASP A 4 -10.50 -53.17 14.24
C ASP A 4 -9.75 -52.07 13.46
N SER A 5 -10.30 -50.89 13.61
CA SER A 5 -9.78 -49.56 13.33
C SER A 5 -8.85 -49.09 14.45
N ASN A 6 -7.78 -48.33 14.13
CA ASN A 6 -7.13 -47.38 15.04
C ASN A 6 -6.38 -46.34 14.19
N THR A 7 -6.76 -45.05 14.10
CA THR A 7 -6.74 -43.90 15.05
C THR A 7 -5.35 -43.33 15.40
N ALA A 8 -5.09 -42.18 14.77
CA ALA A 8 -4.42 -40.95 15.20
C ALA A 8 -3.26 -40.97 16.22
N THR A 9 -2.14 -40.31 15.86
CA THR A 9 -1.61 -39.09 16.54
C THR A 9 -0.45 -38.44 15.74
N THR A 10 -0.65 -37.14 15.48
CA THR A 10 0.19 -35.99 15.07
C THR A 10 1.53 -35.85 15.84
N PRO A 11 2.36 -34.78 15.74
CA PRO A 11 2.62 -33.75 14.70
C PRO A 11 4.15 -33.51 14.47
N ASP A 12 4.63 -33.13 13.28
CA ASP A 12 5.78 -32.20 13.21
C ASP A 12 5.94 -31.52 11.85
N LYS A 13 6.34 -30.25 11.96
CA LYS A 13 6.90 -29.38 10.94
C LYS A 13 6.01 -28.91 9.79
N ALA A 14 5.21 -27.92 10.18
CA ALA A 14 5.39 -26.55 9.68
C ALA A 14 5.44 -26.42 8.16
N SER A 15 4.24 -26.26 7.60
CA SER A 15 3.92 -25.09 6.78
C SER A 15 5.12 -24.51 6.04
N THR A 16 5.40 -25.02 4.84
CA THR A 16 6.16 -24.28 3.83
C THR A 16 5.29 -23.10 3.36
N THR A 17 5.06 -22.16 4.27
CA THR A 17 4.61 -20.81 3.98
C THR A 17 5.85 -20.04 3.57
N ALA A 18 6.36 -20.32 2.37
CA ALA A 18 7.27 -19.42 1.69
C ALA A 18 6.44 -18.78 0.57
N THR A 19 5.70 -17.77 1.02
CA THR A 19 4.93 -16.80 0.28
C THR A 19 5.73 -16.31 -0.94
N GLY A 20 5.46 -16.92 -2.09
CA GLY A 20 5.92 -16.44 -3.39
C GLY A 20 5.05 -15.27 -3.84
N ASP A 21 5.00 -14.19 -3.06
CA ASP A 21 4.41 -12.92 -3.48
C ASP A 21 5.55 -11.97 -3.88
N LEU A 22 6.30 -12.40 -4.90
CA LEU A 22 7.13 -11.53 -5.70
C LEU A 22 6.28 -11.02 -6.86
N SER A 23 5.29 -10.17 -6.56
CA SER A 23 4.60 -9.44 -7.60
C SER A 23 4.53 -7.96 -7.23
N SER A 24 5.51 -7.25 -7.79
CA SER A 24 5.58 -5.79 -7.88
C SER A 24 5.93 -5.09 -6.57
N ASP A 25 7.23 -4.80 -6.42
CA ASP A 25 7.75 -3.63 -5.71
C ASP A 25 6.83 -2.40 -5.87
N GLU A 26 5.81 -2.29 -5.02
CA GLU A 26 5.37 -1.01 -4.47
C GLU A 26 6.52 -0.49 -3.61
N LYS A 27 7.63 -0.15 -4.29
CA LYS A 27 8.87 0.36 -3.70
C LYS A 27 8.46 1.48 -2.78
N ARG A 28 8.52 1.20 -1.47
CA ARG A 28 8.21 2.17 -0.42
C ARG A 28 9.08 3.39 -0.67
N LYS A 29 8.48 4.44 -1.21
CA LYS A 29 9.22 5.61 -1.67
C LYS A 29 9.39 6.55 -0.50
N LYS A 30 10.64 6.85 -0.14
CA LYS A 30 10.94 7.90 0.84
C LYS A 30 10.87 9.27 0.16
N VAL A 31 10.14 10.20 0.76
CA VAL A 31 10.03 11.60 0.32
C VAL A 31 10.23 12.49 1.54
N GLY A 32 11.39 13.14 1.62
CA GLY A 32 11.80 13.87 2.82
C GLY A 32 11.75 12.97 4.06
N ASN A 33 11.00 13.41 5.07
CA ASN A 33 10.82 12.68 6.34
C ASN A 33 9.65 11.71 6.31
N TYR A 34 9.08 11.39 5.14
CA TYR A 34 7.93 10.51 5.02
C TYR A 34 8.26 9.26 4.21
N VAL A 35 7.75 8.12 4.65
CA VAL A 35 7.71 6.89 3.85
C VAL A 35 6.33 6.78 3.26
N ILE A 36 6.24 6.63 1.93
CA ILE A 36 4.99 6.44 1.22
C ILE A 36 4.72 4.94 1.06
N LEU A 37 3.56 4.51 1.54
CA LEU A 37 3.04 3.15 1.47
C LEU A 37 1.88 3.10 0.45
N LYS A 38 1.01 2.10 0.56
CA LYS A 38 -0.08 1.85 -0.38
C LYS A 38 -1.00 3.03 -0.63
N THR A 39 -1.59 3.06 -1.82
CA THR A 39 -2.73 3.93 -2.14
C THR A 39 -3.91 3.58 -1.24
N ILE A 40 -4.53 4.61 -0.66
CA ILE A 40 -5.73 4.52 0.18
C ILE A 40 -6.94 5.18 -0.47
N GLY A 41 -6.75 5.95 -1.54
CA GLY A 41 -7.85 6.53 -2.31
C GLY A 41 -7.39 7.08 -3.64
N GLU A 42 -8.31 7.17 -4.59
CA GLU A 42 -8.12 7.83 -5.88
C GLU A 42 -9.19 8.90 -6.04
N GLY A 43 -8.77 10.14 -6.23
CA GLY A 43 -9.66 11.26 -6.52
C GLY A 43 -9.41 11.83 -7.90
N SER A 44 -10.27 12.73 -8.35
CA SER A 44 -10.17 13.36 -9.69
C SER A 44 -8.85 14.09 -9.94
N PHE A 45 -8.22 14.59 -8.87
CA PHE A 45 -7.03 15.44 -8.93
C PHE A 45 -5.73 14.71 -8.57
N ALA A 46 -5.82 13.59 -7.84
CA ALA A 46 -4.67 12.98 -7.20
C ALA A 46 -4.94 11.55 -6.74
N LYS A 47 -3.87 10.78 -6.55
CA LYS A 47 -3.92 9.55 -5.77
C LYS A 47 -3.53 9.86 -4.33
N VAL A 48 -4.31 9.39 -3.37
CA VAL A 48 -4.03 9.54 -1.94
C VAL A 48 -3.36 8.26 -1.46
N ARG A 49 -2.17 8.38 -0.87
CA ARG A 49 -1.39 7.25 -0.34
C ARG A 49 -1.25 7.37 1.17
N LEU A 50 -1.20 6.23 1.85
CA LEU A 50 -0.80 6.18 3.25
C LEU A 50 0.68 6.55 3.34
N GLY A 51 1.02 7.45 4.24
CA GLY A 51 2.38 7.79 4.60
C GLY A 51 2.65 7.60 6.08
N VAL A 52 3.91 7.49 6.45
CA VAL A 52 4.37 7.52 7.84
C VAL A 52 5.45 8.59 7.97
N HIS A 53 5.28 9.50 8.94
CA HIS A 53 6.32 10.45 9.29
C HIS A 53 7.40 9.75 10.11
N LEU A 54 8.66 9.81 9.67
CA LEU A 54 9.76 9.02 10.23
C LEU A 54 10.16 9.43 11.66
N ILE A 55 9.96 10.70 12.03
CA ILE A 55 10.36 11.19 13.36
C ILE A 55 9.30 10.88 14.41
N THR A 56 8.02 11.14 14.07
CA THR A 56 6.91 10.99 15.01
C THR A 56 6.17 9.66 14.88
N GLU A 57 6.53 8.86 13.87
CA GLU A 57 5.90 7.59 13.50
C GLU A 57 4.39 7.68 13.18
N MET A 58 3.87 8.90 13.05
CA MET A 58 2.45 9.14 12.81
C MET A 58 2.06 8.78 11.39
N ARG A 59 0.90 8.11 11.26
CA ARG A 59 0.27 7.81 9.98
C ARG A 59 -0.39 9.06 9.42
N VAL A 60 -0.14 9.34 8.15
CA VAL A 60 -0.66 10.52 7.44
C VAL A 60 -1.22 10.12 6.08
N ALA A 61 -2.14 10.92 5.54
CA ALA A 61 -2.60 10.80 4.15
C ALA A 61 -1.79 11.75 3.25
N VAL A 62 -1.22 11.23 2.17
CA VAL A 62 -0.38 11.98 1.23
C VAL A 62 -1.07 12.08 -0.12
N LYS A 63 -1.44 13.29 -0.53
CA LYS A 63 -2.04 13.57 -1.84
C LYS A 63 -0.93 13.65 -2.91
N VAL A 64 -0.84 12.64 -3.76
CA VAL A 64 0.16 12.52 -4.84
C VAL A 64 -0.42 13.00 -6.15
N ILE A 65 0.16 14.07 -6.71
CA ILE A 65 -0.29 14.71 -7.95
C ILE A 65 0.75 14.51 -9.04
N ASN A 66 0.32 14.03 -10.21
CA ASN A 66 1.19 13.90 -11.38
C ASN A 66 1.33 15.26 -12.08
N LYS A 67 2.48 15.92 -11.91
CA LYS A 67 2.78 17.22 -12.52
C LYS A 67 2.53 17.24 -14.04
N ARG A 68 2.87 16.18 -14.77
CA ARG A 68 2.67 16.13 -16.24
C ARG A 68 1.18 16.17 -16.61
N GLU A 69 0.34 15.46 -15.87
CA GLU A 69 -1.11 15.49 -16.08
C GLU A 69 -1.72 16.84 -15.74
N VAL A 70 -1.20 17.50 -14.70
CA VAL A 70 -1.59 18.88 -14.38
C VAL A 70 -1.33 19.79 -15.57
N PHE A 71 -0.14 19.78 -16.17
CA PHE A 71 0.16 20.66 -17.31
C PHE A 71 -0.67 20.37 -18.57
N LYS A 72 -1.11 19.12 -18.75
CA LYS A 72 -1.94 18.73 -19.90
C LYS A 72 -3.42 19.11 -19.76
N ARG A 73 -3.98 19.06 -18.54
CA ARG A 73 -5.42 19.29 -18.33
C ARG A 73 -5.68 20.70 -17.81
N ASN A 74 -6.32 21.54 -18.63
CA ASN A 74 -6.66 22.92 -18.25
C ASN A 74 -7.42 23.02 -16.92
N TYR A 75 -8.36 22.10 -16.66
CA TYR A 75 -9.09 22.03 -15.39
C TYR A 75 -8.18 21.81 -14.18
N LEU A 76 -7.17 20.93 -14.29
CA LEU A 76 -6.21 20.69 -13.21
C LEU A 76 -5.31 21.91 -13.00
N ARG A 77 -4.83 22.57 -14.07
CA ARG A 77 -4.01 23.79 -13.93
C ARG A 77 -4.75 24.91 -13.22
N ALA A 78 -6.01 25.14 -13.60
CA ALA A 78 -6.83 26.21 -13.04
C ALA A 78 -7.11 25.99 -11.55
N ASN A 79 -7.38 24.74 -11.16
CA ASN A 79 -7.90 24.44 -9.83
C ASN A 79 -6.83 23.97 -8.83
N LEU A 80 -5.63 23.60 -9.27
CA LEU A 80 -4.60 23.07 -8.37
C LEU A 80 -4.23 24.04 -7.23
N ARG A 81 -4.19 25.36 -7.50
CA ARG A 81 -3.91 26.37 -6.47
C ARG A 81 -5.00 26.46 -5.41
N ARG A 82 -6.26 26.26 -5.82
CA ARG A 82 -7.43 26.30 -4.94
C ARG A 82 -7.46 25.09 -4.01
N GLU A 83 -7.10 23.93 -4.53
CA GLU A 83 -7.12 22.64 -3.84
C GLU A 83 -5.87 22.34 -2.99
N ALA A 84 -4.86 23.21 -3.05
CA ALA A 84 -3.59 23.08 -2.33
C ALA A 84 -3.50 23.98 -1.09
N SER A 85 -4.49 24.86 -0.88
CA SER A 85 -4.59 25.79 0.26
C SER A 85 -5.77 25.41 1.13
#